data_AF-A0A351D1J5-F1
#
_entry.id   AF-A0A351D1J5-F1
#
_cell.length_a   1.000
_cell.length_b   1.000
_cell.length_c   1.000
_cell.angle_alpha   90.00
_cell.angle_beta   90.00
_cell.angle_gamma   90.00
#
_symmetry.space_group_name_H-M   'P 1'
#
loop_
_entity.id
_entity.type
_entity.pdbx_description
1 polymer ?
#
loop_
_entity_poly.entity_id
_entity_poly.type
_entity_poly.pdbx_seq_one_letter_code
_entity_poly.pdbx_strand_id
1 'polypeptide(L)'
;MMKKEGYKPEQAAAIEAVVSTGGQIMPPVMGAAAFIMAEIIGEPYLTVMQAAIVPAILFFVSILCVVHLQARQLGLGGDAAQNETNPTEKNAESQPFLTTLVEGLPLIIPFVALIIMMLFGYSPFKACFWSIITLLVAQLIFRPKDSGQLAQNIVQAIQTGAKNAIPISVACAAAGIIAGILAMSGLGAKLSGFIEVLSGGIPLVALALTAITAIILGMGLPTTAAYLILATVIAPALGNMGVPLLTAHMFVFFFGCISTITPPVALASYVAAGIANADINKVGWTAFRFGLVCFVLPFMFFYGPALLAQDTPLNILSSGVSGTFGVVCFAAGVVGFLQTNLSSIPRLICLIAGVLLLTQGLLTDFVGLLLMSGVVALMRPVATQQQ
;
A
#
# COMPACT_ATOMS: atom_id res chain seq x y z
N MET A 1 20.44 -4.90 4.55
CA MET A 1 20.15 -4.51 5.93
C MET A 1 19.42 -5.62 6.68
N MET A 2 18.13 -5.89 6.41
CA MET A 2 17.32 -6.85 7.20
C MET A 2 17.92 -8.26 7.35
N LYS A 3 18.58 -8.81 6.32
CA LYS A 3 19.30 -10.10 6.43
C LYS A 3 20.46 -10.07 7.44
N LYS A 4 21.16 -8.93 7.56
CA LYS A 4 22.23 -8.74 8.56
C LYS A 4 21.66 -8.72 9.98
N GLU A 5 20.47 -8.13 10.14
CA GLU A 5 19.72 -8.10 11.41
C GLU A 5 19.09 -9.45 11.80
N GLY A 6 19.31 -10.53 11.04
CA GLY A 6 18.82 -11.87 11.38
C GLY A 6 17.48 -12.28 10.76
N TYR A 7 16.87 -11.46 9.89
CA TYR A 7 15.72 -11.91 9.11
C TYR A 7 16.12 -12.97 8.10
N LYS A 8 15.26 -13.98 7.91
CA LYS A 8 15.44 -14.94 6.82
C LYS A 8 15.34 -14.23 5.46
N PRO A 9 16.09 -14.65 4.43
CA PRO A 9 16.04 -14.05 3.10
C PRO A 9 14.62 -13.92 2.54
N GLU A 10 13.78 -14.95 2.72
CA GLU A 10 12.41 -14.94 2.25
C GLU A 10 11.51 -13.94 2.99
N GLN A 11 11.76 -13.69 4.28
CA GLN A 11 11.00 -12.71 5.06
C GLN A 11 11.41 -11.28 4.70
N ALA A 12 12.70 -11.03 4.54
CA ALA A 12 13.21 -9.73 4.12
C ALA A 12 12.68 -9.36 2.72
N ALA A 13 12.71 -10.30 1.78
CA ALA A 13 12.15 -10.10 0.44
C ALA A 13 10.63 -9.88 0.46
N ALA A 14 9.91 -10.64 1.28
CA ALA A 14 8.46 -10.49 1.40
C ALA A 14 8.08 -9.11 1.97
N ILE A 15 8.78 -8.64 3.00
CA ILE A 15 8.56 -7.32 3.59
C ILE A 15 8.85 -6.23 2.55
N GLU A 16 9.97 -6.32 1.83
CA GLU A 16 10.31 -5.37 0.76
C GLU A 16 9.23 -5.32 -0.33
N ALA A 17 8.74 -6.49 -0.78
CA ALA A 17 7.71 -6.58 -1.80
C ALA A 17 6.39 -5.93 -1.34
N VAL A 18 5.95 -6.23 -0.11
CA VAL A 18 4.70 -5.69 0.43
C VAL A 18 4.79 -4.19 0.68
N VAL A 19 5.89 -3.70 1.27
CA VAL A 19 6.13 -2.26 1.50
C VAL A 19 6.18 -1.49 0.17
N SER A 20 6.86 -2.05 -0.84
CA SER A 20 6.92 -1.48 -2.19
C SER A 20 5.54 -1.35 -2.84
N THR A 21 4.66 -2.34 -2.65
CA THR A 21 3.26 -2.26 -3.09
C THR A 21 2.51 -1.14 -2.37
N GLY A 22 2.72 -0.97 -1.06
CA GLY A 22 2.16 0.12 -0.28
C GLY A 22 2.54 1.52 -0.79
N GLY A 23 3.77 1.68 -1.27
CA GLY A 23 4.24 2.93 -1.87
C GLY A 23 3.41 3.40 -3.06
N GLN A 24 2.77 2.47 -3.79
CA GLN A 24 1.88 2.80 -4.90
C GLN A 24 0.51 3.31 -4.43
N ILE A 25 0.14 3.04 -3.19
CA ILE A 25 -1.15 3.42 -2.61
C ILE A 25 -1.01 4.76 -1.87
N MET A 26 0.18 5.08 -1.36
CA MET A 26 0.44 6.25 -0.52
C MET A 26 0.36 7.60 -1.27
N PRO A 27 -0.52 8.52 -0.84
CA PRO A 27 -0.48 9.93 -1.25
C PRO A 27 0.82 10.63 -0.84
N PRO A 28 1.34 11.59 -1.61
CA PRO A 28 0.76 12.23 -2.82
C PRO A 28 1.24 11.61 -4.14
N VAL A 29 2.07 10.57 -4.12
CA VAL A 29 2.70 10.04 -5.35
C VAL A 29 1.81 9.00 -6.02
N MET A 30 1.20 8.10 -5.23
CA MET A 30 0.18 7.10 -5.60
C MET A 30 0.32 6.33 -6.94
N GLY A 31 1.52 6.23 -7.50
CA GLY A 31 1.75 5.64 -8.82
C GLY A 31 1.04 6.38 -9.97
N ALA A 32 1.41 6.07 -11.21
CA ALA A 32 0.80 6.68 -12.40
C ALA A 32 -0.70 6.35 -12.55
N ALA A 33 -1.12 5.19 -12.03
CA ALA A 33 -2.50 4.71 -12.10
C ALA A 33 -3.49 5.62 -11.35
N ALA A 34 -3.10 6.27 -10.25
CA ALA A 34 -3.98 7.18 -9.52
C ALA A 34 -4.30 8.47 -10.31
N PHE A 35 -3.37 8.95 -11.15
CA PHE A 35 -3.64 10.07 -12.05
C PHE A 35 -4.65 9.69 -13.13
N ILE A 36 -4.49 8.51 -13.71
CA ILE A 36 -5.45 7.94 -14.66
C ILE A 36 -6.81 7.75 -13.99
N MET A 37 -6.83 7.33 -12.72
CA MET A 37 -8.07 7.21 -11.96
C MET A 37 -8.79 8.55 -11.85
N ALA A 38 -8.09 9.61 -11.45
CA ALA A 38 -8.67 10.95 -11.36
C ALA A 38 -9.27 11.40 -12.72
N GLU A 39 -8.57 11.10 -13.82
CA GLU A 39 -9.02 11.41 -15.18
C GLU A 39 -10.26 10.60 -15.60
N ILE A 40 -10.31 9.29 -15.31
CA ILE A 40 -11.44 8.42 -15.64
C ILE A 40 -12.69 8.78 -14.83
N ILE A 41 -12.54 9.05 -13.53
CA ILE A 41 -13.65 9.41 -12.64
C ILE A 41 -14.13 10.84 -12.94
N GLY A 42 -13.25 11.71 -13.44
CA GLY A 42 -13.54 13.12 -13.67
C GLY A 42 -13.46 13.98 -12.40
N GLU A 43 -12.78 13.48 -11.36
CA GLU A 43 -12.62 14.17 -10.07
C GLU A 43 -11.22 14.75 -9.94
N PRO A 44 -11.03 15.86 -9.21
CA PRO A 44 -9.70 16.38 -8.89
C PRO A 44 -8.83 15.31 -8.23
N TYR A 45 -7.56 15.23 -8.60
CA TYR A 45 -6.62 14.28 -7.97
C TYR A 45 -6.52 14.45 -6.45
N LEU A 46 -6.76 15.66 -5.94
CA LEU A 46 -6.85 15.90 -4.50
C LEU A 46 -7.94 15.06 -3.82
N THR A 47 -9.10 14.87 -4.47
CA THR A 47 -10.18 14.00 -3.97
C THR A 47 -9.72 12.54 -3.88
N VAL A 48 -9.03 12.08 -4.92
CA VAL A 48 -8.44 10.73 -4.99
C VAL A 48 -7.38 10.54 -3.89
N MET A 49 -6.52 11.53 -3.68
CA MET A 49 -5.54 11.53 -2.59
C MET A 49 -6.20 11.44 -1.22
N GLN A 50 -7.16 12.33 -0.95
CA GLN A 50 -7.85 12.39 0.34
C GLN A 50 -8.51 11.05 0.67
N ALA A 51 -9.15 10.43 -0.32
CA ALA A 51 -9.76 9.12 -0.15
C ALA A 51 -8.76 8.00 0.16
N ALA A 52 -7.52 8.11 -0.32
CA ALA A 52 -6.50 7.11 -0.10
C ALA A 52 -5.62 7.34 1.14
N ILE A 53 -5.65 8.52 1.77
CA ILE A 53 -4.79 8.84 2.93
C ILE A 53 -5.02 7.85 4.08
N VAL A 54 -6.26 7.70 4.54
CA VAL A 54 -6.56 6.86 5.70
C VAL A 54 -6.25 5.39 5.42
N PRO A 55 -6.67 4.79 4.28
CA PRO A 55 -6.33 3.40 3.97
C PRO A 55 -4.83 3.18 3.77
N ALA A 56 -4.11 4.15 3.20
CA ALA A 56 -2.65 4.08 3.05
C ALA A 56 -1.95 4.11 4.41
N ILE A 57 -2.36 4.98 5.34
CA ILE A 57 -1.82 5.00 6.70
C ILE A 57 -2.07 3.66 7.39
N LEU A 58 -3.30 3.13 7.32
CA LEU A 58 -3.63 1.83 7.90
C LEU A 58 -2.81 0.68 7.28
N PHE A 59 -2.55 0.74 5.97
CA PHE A 59 -1.65 -0.19 5.28
C PHE A 59 -0.24 -0.15 5.90
N PHE A 60 0.36 1.03 6.04
CA PHE A 60 1.73 1.14 6.56
C PHE A 60 1.81 0.81 8.05
N VAL A 61 0.83 1.23 8.85
CA VAL A 61 0.74 0.84 10.26
C VAL A 61 0.63 -0.68 10.37
N SER A 62 -0.22 -1.31 9.56
CA SER A 62 -0.33 -2.77 9.49
C SER A 62 1.03 -3.44 9.25
N ILE A 63 1.74 -3.03 8.19
CA ILE A 63 3.02 -3.63 7.85
C ILE A 63 4.08 -3.34 8.90
N LEU A 64 4.12 -2.13 9.46
CA LEU A 64 4.98 -1.81 10.59
C LEU A 64 4.72 -2.75 11.77
N CYS A 65 3.46 -2.99 12.12
CA CYS A 65 3.10 -3.95 13.16
C CYS A 65 3.52 -5.38 12.81
N VAL A 66 3.30 -5.83 11.58
CA VAL A 66 3.75 -7.16 11.14
C VAL A 66 5.26 -7.30 11.28
N VAL A 67 6.04 -6.33 10.80
CA VAL A 67 7.51 -6.33 10.88
C VAL A 67 7.97 -6.27 12.34
N HIS A 68 7.39 -5.39 13.15
CA HIS A 68 7.75 -5.24 14.56
C HIS A 68 7.46 -6.50 15.37
N LEU A 69 6.27 -7.08 15.22
CA LEU A 69 5.89 -8.31 15.92
C LEU A 69 6.71 -9.50 15.42
N GLN A 70 7.04 -9.55 14.14
CA GLN A 70 7.92 -10.57 13.57
C GLN A 70 9.36 -10.45 14.11
N ALA A 71 9.88 -9.22 14.26
CA ALA A 71 11.19 -8.96 14.88
C ALA A 71 11.22 -9.47 16.31
N ARG A 72 10.21 -9.10 17.11
CA ARG A 72 10.10 -9.52 18.51
C ARG A 72 9.93 -11.03 18.66
N GLN A 73 9.15 -11.67 17.79
CA GLN A 73 9.00 -13.11 17.77
C GLN A 73 10.34 -13.83 17.51
N LEU A 74 11.19 -13.24 16.65
CA LEU A 74 12.51 -13.76 16.31
C LEU A 74 13.60 -13.34 17.31
N GLY A 75 13.29 -12.50 18.30
CA GLY A 75 14.27 -11.96 19.24
C GLY A 75 15.24 -10.95 18.61
N LEU A 76 14.91 -10.38 17.45
CA LEU A 76 15.75 -9.41 16.76
C LEU A 76 15.62 -8.04 17.44
N GLY A 77 16.75 -7.46 17.83
CA GLY A 77 16.80 -6.17 18.54
C GLY A 77 16.90 -6.24 20.08
N GLY A 78 17.14 -7.42 20.66
CA GLY A 78 17.64 -7.54 22.05
C GLY A 78 19.18 -7.35 22.13
N ASP A 79 19.74 -7.29 23.34
CA ASP A 79 21.14 -6.97 23.72
C ASP A 79 22.27 -7.66 22.89
N ALA A 80 21.95 -8.64 22.03
CA ALA A 80 22.87 -9.25 21.08
C ALA A 80 23.28 -8.32 19.90
N ALA A 81 22.47 -7.32 19.54
CA ALA A 81 22.84 -6.36 18.48
C ALA A 81 23.97 -5.38 18.90
N GLN A 82 24.30 -5.33 20.20
CA GLN A 82 25.42 -4.52 20.70
C GLN A 82 26.77 -5.24 20.66
N ASN A 83 26.81 -6.57 20.49
CA ASN A 83 28.04 -7.36 20.70
C ASN A 83 28.75 -7.86 19.43
N GLU A 84 28.19 -7.67 18.22
CA GLU A 84 28.85 -8.13 16.97
C GLU A 84 29.03 -7.03 15.89
N THR A 85 29.02 -5.76 16.26
CA THR A 85 29.45 -4.71 15.31
C THR A 85 30.97 -4.58 15.33
N ASN A 86 31.62 -5.08 14.27
CA ASN A 86 33.00 -4.77 13.91
C ASN A 86 33.29 -3.25 14.08
N PRO A 87 34.41 -2.84 14.72
CA PRO A 87 34.71 -1.44 15.01
C PRO A 87 34.87 -0.49 13.81
N THR A 88 34.81 -0.98 12.58
CA THR A 88 35.11 -0.21 11.36
C THR A 88 33.91 0.49 10.72
N GLU A 89 32.66 0.08 11.00
CA GLU A 89 31.46 0.69 10.37
C GLU A 89 30.78 1.77 11.23
N LYS A 90 31.22 1.95 12.49
CA LYS A 90 30.64 2.92 13.42
C LYS A 90 30.82 4.40 13.02
N ASN A 91 31.62 4.66 11.97
CA ASN A 91 31.88 6.00 11.45
C ASN A 91 30.95 6.41 10.29
N ALA A 92 30.11 5.50 9.77
CA ALA A 92 29.21 5.80 8.64
C ALA A 92 27.78 6.19 9.07
N GLU A 93 27.34 5.78 10.27
CA GLU A 93 25.94 5.96 10.71
C GLU A 93 25.72 7.15 11.67
N SER A 94 26.78 7.85 12.08
CA SER A 94 26.69 8.97 13.01
C SER A 94 26.71 10.34 12.33
N GLN A 95 26.07 10.50 11.16
CA GLN A 95 25.72 11.85 10.73
C GLN A 95 24.52 12.33 11.55
N PRO A 96 24.57 13.53 12.16
CA PRO A 96 23.41 14.10 12.83
C PRO A 96 22.20 14.09 11.88
N PHE A 97 21.04 13.64 12.34
CA PHE A 97 19.79 13.64 11.54
C PHE A 97 19.56 14.98 10.81
N LEU A 98 19.90 16.09 11.49
CA LEU A 98 19.82 17.45 10.95
C LEU A 98 20.77 17.68 9.75
N THR A 99 21.99 17.15 9.74
CA THR A 99 22.92 17.36 8.61
C THR A 99 22.45 16.60 7.39
N THR A 100 22.00 15.35 7.55
CA THR A 100 21.44 14.55 6.44
C THR A 100 20.16 15.18 5.90
N LEU A 101 19.30 15.73 6.78
CA LEU A 101 18.09 16.43 6.36
C LEU A 101 18.41 17.69 5.58
N VAL A 102 19.40 18.47 6.01
CA VAL A 102 19.84 19.68 5.32
C VAL A 102 20.48 19.35 3.97
N GLU A 103 21.27 18.29 3.86
CA GLU A 103 21.83 17.82 2.60
C GLU A 103 20.77 17.27 1.62
N GLY A 104 19.64 16.79 2.16
CA GLY A 104 18.48 16.31 1.43
C GLY A 104 17.44 17.39 1.07
N LEU A 105 17.54 18.62 1.61
CA LEU A 105 16.63 19.74 1.32
C LEU A 105 16.39 19.96 -0.19
N PRO A 106 17.41 19.90 -1.08
CA PRO A 106 17.20 20.10 -2.51
C PRO A 106 16.23 19.10 -3.15
N LEU A 107 16.03 17.92 -2.55
CA LEU A 107 15.07 16.90 -2.99
C LEU A 107 13.70 17.07 -2.32
N ILE A 108 13.67 17.56 -1.08
CA ILE A 108 12.43 17.77 -0.31
C ILE A 108 11.66 19.00 -0.82
N ILE A 109 12.36 20.10 -1.13
CA ILE A 109 11.72 21.37 -1.55
C ILE A 109 10.82 21.18 -2.79
N PRO A 110 11.27 20.52 -3.89
CA PRO A 110 10.42 20.26 -5.06
C PRO A 110 9.20 19.42 -4.72
N PHE A 111 9.37 18.38 -3.90
CA PHE A 111 8.29 17.51 -3.48
C PHE A 111 7.23 18.27 -2.67
N VAL A 112 7.65 19.12 -1.73
CA VAL A 112 6.74 19.99 -0.97
C VAL A 112 6.03 20.99 -1.89
N ALA A 113 6.75 21.58 -2.86
CA ALA A 113 6.15 22.48 -3.84
C ALA A 113 5.07 21.78 -4.68
N LEU A 114 5.31 20.53 -5.10
CA LEU A 114 4.32 19.70 -5.81
C LEU A 114 3.06 19.51 -4.98
N ILE A 115 3.20 19.12 -3.70
CA ILE A 115 2.05 18.92 -2.80
C ILE A 115 1.26 20.22 -2.62
N ILE A 116 1.95 21.33 -2.28
CA ILE A 116 1.30 22.62 -2.02
C ILE A 116 0.51 23.09 -3.25
N MET A 117 1.07 22.96 -4.44
CA MET A 117 0.38 23.34 -5.68
C MET A 117 -0.88 22.49 -5.90
N MET A 118 -0.84 21.21 -5.59
CA MET A 118 -2.00 20.33 -5.73
C MET A 118 -3.07 20.61 -4.65
N LEU A 119 -2.65 20.96 -3.43
CA LEU A 119 -3.56 21.43 -2.37
C LEU A 119 -4.24 22.76 -2.75
N PHE A 120 -3.57 23.63 -3.50
CA PHE A 120 -4.16 24.85 -4.07
C PHE A 120 -5.03 24.60 -5.32
N GLY A 121 -5.27 23.35 -5.69
CA GLY A 121 -6.17 22.98 -6.79
C GLY A 121 -5.57 23.12 -8.19
N TYR A 122 -4.24 23.27 -8.32
CA TYR A 122 -3.60 23.19 -9.62
C TYR A 122 -3.61 21.75 -10.14
N SER A 123 -3.67 21.59 -11.48
CA SER A 123 -3.60 20.26 -12.09
C SER A 123 -2.26 19.58 -11.79
N PRO A 124 -2.22 18.24 -11.68
CA PRO A 124 -0.99 17.49 -11.46
C PRO A 124 0.13 17.84 -12.47
N PHE A 125 -0.22 18.02 -13.75
CA PHE A 125 0.72 18.42 -14.79
C PHE A 125 1.40 19.76 -14.47
N LYS A 126 0.61 20.76 -14.04
CA LYS A 126 1.14 22.08 -13.67
C LYS A 126 1.99 21.99 -12.41
N ALA A 127 1.57 21.21 -11.41
CA ALA A 127 2.34 20.99 -10.19
C ALA A 127 3.70 20.34 -10.47
N CYS A 128 3.74 19.31 -11.32
CA CYS A 128 4.99 18.66 -11.76
C CYS A 128 5.91 19.64 -12.50
N PHE A 129 5.38 20.46 -13.42
CA PHE A 129 6.18 21.46 -14.14
C PHE A 129 6.88 22.45 -13.19
N TRP A 130 6.14 23.03 -12.25
CA TRP A 130 6.71 23.93 -11.26
C TRP A 130 7.67 23.22 -10.30
N SER A 131 7.37 21.99 -9.89
CA SER A 131 8.27 21.17 -9.08
C SER A 131 9.60 20.91 -9.79
N ILE A 132 9.60 20.64 -11.10
CA ILE A 132 10.84 20.45 -11.87
C ILE A 132 11.65 21.75 -11.89
N ILE A 133 11.00 22.90 -12.11
CA ILE A 133 11.68 24.21 -12.05
C ILE A 133 12.28 24.44 -10.66
N THR A 134 11.52 24.20 -9.60
CA THR A 134 11.98 24.32 -8.22
C THR A 134 13.17 23.40 -7.95
N LEU A 135 13.19 22.19 -8.50
CA LEU A 135 14.31 21.25 -8.40
C LEU A 135 15.57 21.79 -9.09
N LEU A 136 15.45 22.32 -10.30
CA LEU A 136 16.57 22.91 -11.03
C LEU A 136 17.14 24.13 -10.29
N VAL A 137 16.27 25.00 -9.77
CA VAL A 137 16.66 26.17 -8.98
C VAL A 137 17.33 25.73 -7.66
N ALA A 138 16.77 24.75 -6.95
CA ALA A 138 17.36 24.22 -5.73
C ALA A 138 18.74 23.60 -5.99
N GLN A 139 18.92 22.87 -7.09
CA GLN A 139 20.22 22.32 -7.45
C GLN A 139 21.27 23.40 -7.69
N LEU A 140 20.91 24.49 -8.39
CA LEU A 140 21.81 25.62 -8.64
C LEU A 140 22.21 26.37 -7.36
N ILE A 141 21.28 26.54 -6.42
CA ILE A 141 21.51 27.27 -5.17
C ILE A 141 22.33 26.43 -4.16
N PHE A 142 21.92 25.17 -3.95
CA PHE A 142 22.48 24.33 -2.88
C PHE A 142 23.71 23.52 -3.32
N ARG A 143 23.87 23.24 -4.62
CA ARG A 143 25.02 22.47 -5.15
C ARG A 143 25.68 23.15 -6.36
N PRO A 144 26.15 24.41 -6.21
CA PRO A 144 26.74 25.16 -7.32
C PRO A 144 27.99 24.51 -7.90
N LYS A 145 28.74 23.73 -7.10
CA LYS A 145 29.95 23.02 -7.56
C LYS A 145 29.67 21.86 -8.54
N ASP A 146 28.47 21.27 -8.51
CA ASP A 146 28.06 20.18 -9.40
C ASP A 146 27.42 20.70 -10.71
N SER A 147 27.32 22.03 -10.88
CA SER A 147 26.59 22.67 -11.97
C SER A 147 27.22 22.46 -13.36
N GLY A 148 28.53 22.15 -13.42
CA GLY A 148 29.21 21.89 -14.70
C GLY A 148 28.61 20.70 -15.45
N GLN A 149 28.00 19.76 -14.74
CA GLN A 149 27.35 18.58 -15.28
C GLN A 149 25.83 18.76 -15.44
N LEU A 150 25.26 19.88 -15.00
CA LEU A 150 23.81 20.10 -14.95
C LEU A 150 23.15 19.96 -16.32
N ALA A 151 23.74 20.53 -17.37
CA ALA A 151 23.20 20.42 -18.72
C ALA A 151 23.13 18.96 -19.20
N GLN A 152 24.19 18.17 -18.95
CA GLN A 152 24.21 16.75 -19.31
C GLN A 152 23.19 15.96 -18.49
N ASN A 153 23.06 16.25 -17.19
CA ASN A 153 22.08 15.62 -16.31
C ASN A 153 20.64 15.95 -16.74
N ILE A 154 20.35 17.19 -17.16
CA ILE A 154 19.04 17.59 -17.69
C ILE A 154 18.73 16.80 -18.96
N VAL A 155 19.67 16.74 -19.92
CA VAL A 155 19.47 15.98 -21.16
C VAL A 155 19.24 14.50 -20.86
N GLN A 156 20.03 13.92 -19.95
CA GLN A 156 19.87 12.53 -19.53
C GLN A 156 18.54 12.28 -18.80
N ALA A 157 18.09 13.22 -17.97
CA ALA A 157 16.80 13.16 -17.28
C ALA A 157 15.64 13.21 -18.28
N ILE A 158 15.71 14.08 -19.29
CA ILE A 158 14.73 14.15 -20.38
C ILE A 158 14.69 12.83 -21.16
N GLN A 159 15.86 12.29 -21.53
CA GLN A 159 15.96 11.01 -22.24
C GLN A 159 15.39 9.85 -21.41
N THR A 160 15.73 9.79 -20.12
CA THR A 160 15.22 8.76 -19.20
C THR A 160 13.72 8.90 -18.99
N GLY A 161 13.22 10.13 -18.81
CA GLY A 161 11.79 10.42 -18.71
C GLY A 161 11.03 9.98 -19.95
N ALA A 162 11.53 10.30 -21.14
CA ALA A 162 10.94 9.87 -22.41
C ALA A 162 10.91 8.35 -22.54
N LYS A 163 12.02 7.66 -22.21
CA LYS A 163 12.08 6.18 -22.22
C LYS A 163 11.11 5.55 -21.23
N ASN A 164 10.98 6.10 -20.03
CA ASN A 164 10.07 5.61 -18.99
C ASN A 164 8.59 5.88 -19.32
N ALA A 165 8.29 6.87 -20.17
CA ALA A 165 6.94 7.12 -20.65
C ALA A 165 6.47 6.09 -21.69
N ILE A 166 7.38 5.49 -22.47
CA ILE A 166 7.02 4.54 -23.55
C ILE A 166 6.19 3.35 -23.04
N PRO A 167 6.60 2.61 -21.98
CA PRO A 167 5.81 1.49 -21.46
C PRO A 167 4.41 1.92 -20.99
N ILE A 168 4.28 3.10 -20.38
CA ILE A 168 3.01 3.64 -19.91
C ILE A 168 2.11 3.96 -21.11
N SER A 169 2.63 4.63 -22.13
CA SER A 169 1.87 4.97 -23.34
C SER A 169 1.39 3.73 -24.10
N VAL A 170 2.24 2.71 -24.24
CA VAL A 170 1.85 1.44 -24.89
C VAL A 170 0.80 0.70 -24.07
N ALA A 171 0.95 0.66 -22.74
CA ALA A 171 -0.05 0.07 -21.84
C ALA A 171 -1.40 0.79 -21.93
N CYS A 172 -1.41 2.13 -21.94
CA CYS A 172 -2.63 2.92 -22.10
C CYS A 172 -3.29 2.69 -23.45
N ALA A 173 -2.51 2.64 -24.54
CA ALA A 173 -3.04 2.36 -25.88
C ALA A 173 -3.66 0.95 -25.97
N ALA A 174 -2.96 -0.07 -25.45
CA ALA A 174 -3.46 -1.44 -25.43
C ALA A 174 -4.72 -1.57 -24.56
N ALA A 175 -4.72 -0.96 -23.38
CA ALA A 175 -5.88 -0.99 -22.50
C ALA A 175 -7.07 -0.21 -23.07
N GLY A 176 -6.84 0.87 -23.81
CA GLY A 176 -7.89 1.58 -24.56
C GLY A 176 -8.53 0.71 -25.65
N ILE A 177 -7.74 -0.08 -26.38
CA ILE A 177 -8.25 -1.07 -27.35
C ILE A 177 -9.08 -2.14 -26.63
N ILE A 178 -8.58 -2.69 -25.52
CA ILE A 178 -9.28 -3.67 -24.69
C ILE A 178 -10.62 -3.09 -24.22
N ALA A 179 -10.61 -1.88 -23.64
CA ALA A 179 -11.80 -1.16 -23.19
C ALA A 179 -12.81 -0.95 -24.33
N GLY A 180 -12.34 -0.55 -25.51
CA GLY A 180 -13.18 -0.38 -26.70
C GLY A 180 -13.83 -1.68 -27.16
N ILE A 181 -13.07 -2.77 -27.25
CA ILE A 181 -13.60 -4.10 -27.62
C ILE A 181 -14.59 -4.60 -26.57
N LEU A 182 -14.31 -4.41 -25.28
CA LEU A 182 -15.21 -4.80 -24.20
C LEU A 182 -16.53 -4.01 -24.21
N ALA A 183 -16.44 -2.70 -24.45
CA ALA A 183 -17.61 -1.83 -24.58
C ALA A 183 -18.48 -2.24 -25.77
N MET A 184 -17.87 -2.52 -26.93
CA MET A 184 -18.59 -2.93 -28.15
C MET A 184 -19.15 -4.36 -28.07
N SER A 185 -18.42 -5.29 -27.45
CA SER A 185 -18.84 -6.70 -27.32
C SER A 185 -19.87 -6.91 -26.21
N GLY A 186 -20.04 -5.93 -25.31
CA GLY A 186 -20.86 -6.04 -24.11
C GLY A 186 -20.32 -7.02 -23.07
N LEU A 187 -19.08 -7.50 -23.22
CA LEU A 187 -18.48 -8.48 -22.30
C LEU A 187 -18.31 -7.91 -20.89
N GLY A 188 -18.02 -6.60 -20.76
CA GLY A 188 -17.97 -5.92 -19.47
C GLY A 188 -19.31 -6.02 -18.74
N ALA A 189 -20.41 -5.65 -19.41
CA ALA A 189 -21.76 -5.77 -18.85
C ALA A 189 -22.15 -7.23 -18.52
N LYS A 190 -21.71 -8.20 -19.34
CA LYS A 190 -21.91 -9.62 -19.04
C LYS A 190 -21.14 -10.07 -17.80
N LEU A 191 -19.88 -9.65 -17.64
CA LEU A 191 -19.10 -9.95 -16.44
C LEU A 191 -19.72 -9.32 -15.18
N SER A 192 -20.22 -8.08 -15.28
CA SER A 192 -21.01 -7.45 -14.23
C SER A 192 -22.24 -8.28 -13.87
N GLY A 193 -23.00 -8.71 -14.87
CA GLY A 193 -24.17 -9.56 -14.68
C GLY A 193 -23.82 -10.93 -14.09
N PHE A 194 -22.68 -11.53 -14.45
CA PHE A 194 -22.21 -12.78 -13.84
C PHE A 194 -21.90 -12.59 -12.36
N ILE A 195 -21.22 -11.51 -11.98
CA ILE A 195 -20.94 -11.19 -10.57
C ILE A 195 -22.26 -10.99 -9.82
N GLU A 196 -23.20 -10.24 -10.38
CA GLU A 196 -24.51 -9.98 -9.78
C GLU A 196 -25.29 -11.29 -9.55
N VAL A 197 -25.44 -12.12 -10.59
CA VAL A 197 -26.16 -13.41 -10.52
C VAL A 197 -25.49 -14.37 -9.53
N LEU A 198 -24.17 -14.53 -9.60
CA LEU A 198 -23.43 -15.43 -8.70
C LEU A 198 -23.43 -14.91 -7.25
N SER A 199 -23.47 -13.60 -7.05
CA SER A 199 -23.57 -13.02 -5.72
C SER A 199 -24.94 -13.21 -5.08
N GLY A 200 -25.98 -13.51 -5.87
CA GLY A 200 -27.36 -13.63 -5.39
C GLY A 200 -27.88 -12.33 -4.75
N GLY A 201 -27.32 -11.17 -5.14
CA GLY A 201 -27.62 -9.87 -4.56
C GLY A 201 -26.93 -9.58 -3.21
N ILE A 202 -26.03 -10.45 -2.73
CA ILE A 202 -25.28 -10.24 -1.49
C ILE A 202 -24.03 -9.39 -1.80
N PRO A 203 -23.93 -8.13 -1.34
CA PRO A 203 -22.82 -7.25 -1.70
C PRO A 203 -21.45 -7.79 -1.31
N LEU A 204 -21.35 -8.49 -0.17
CA LEU A 204 -20.09 -9.08 0.30
C LEU A 204 -19.57 -10.17 -0.66
N VAL A 205 -20.48 -11.00 -1.18
CA VAL A 205 -20.13 -12.06 -2.14
C VAL A 205 -19.72 -11.42 -3.47
N ALA A 206 -20.43 -10.39 -3.90
CA ALA A 206 -20.07 -9.64 -5.10
C ALA A 206 -18.66 -9.06 -4.99
N LEU A 207 -18.32 -8.40 -3.87
CA LEU A 207 -16.98 -7.87 -3.63
C LEU A 207 -15.91 -8.95 -3.61
N ALA A 208 -16.20 -10.13 -3.04
CA ALA A 208 -15.26 -11.24 -3.06
C ALA A 208 -15.00 -11.76 -4.48
N LEU A 209 -16.06 -11.92 -5.29
CA LEU A 209 -15.94 -12.30 -6.70
C LEU A 209 -15.19 -11.24 -7.52
N THR A 210 -15.49 -9.96 -7.29
CA THR A 210 -14.80 -8.82 -7.87
C THR A 210 -13.32 -8.81 -7.47
N ALA A 211 -12.98 -9.04 -6.21
CA ALA A 211 -11.60 -9.11 -5.73
C ALA A 211 -10.82 -10.25 -6.39
N ILE A 212 -11.40 -11.45 -6.47
CA ILE A 212 -10.81 -12.61 -7.15
C ILE A 212 -10.57 -12.28 -8.62
N THR A 213 -11.58 -11.75 -9.29
CA THR A 213 -11.46 -11.35 -10.71
C THR A 213 -10.42 -10.27 -10.90
N ALA A 214 -10.32 -9.32 -9.97
CA ALA A 214 -9.35 -8.23 -10.02
C ALA A 214 -7.90 -8.73 -9.85
N ILE A 215 -7.68 -9.69 -8.94
CA ILE A 215 -6.38 -10.33 -8.74
C ILE A 215 -5.98 -11.11 -9.99
N ILE A 216 -6.91 -11.87 -10.59
CA ILE A 216 -6.63 -12.67 -11.81
C ILE A 216 -6.33 -11.76 -13.00
N LEU A 217 -7.12 -10.71 -13.21
CA LEU A 217 -6.93 -9.78 -14.32
C LEU A 217 -5.69 -8.89 -14.15
N GLY A 218 -5.33 -8.53 -12.91
CA GLY A 218 -4.12 -7.75 -12.62
C GLY A 218 -2.82 -8.54 -12.72
N MET A 219 -2.92 -9.87 -12.84
CA MET A 219 -1.81 -10.79 -12.70
C MET A 219 -0.74 -10.60 -13.79
N GLY A 220 0.49 -10.25 -13.39
CA GLY A 220 1.64 -10.15 -14.28
C GLY A 220 1.71 -8.88 -15.14
N LEU A 221 0.83 -7.90 -14.87
CA LEU A 221 0.81 -6.60 -15.55
C LEU A 221 1.45 -5.52 -14.68
N PRO A 222 2.04 -4.47 -15.28
CA PRO A 222 2.34 -3.24 -14.57
C PRO A 222 1.05 -2.64 -13.98
N THR A 223 1.12 -2.05 -12.78
CA THR A 223 -0.06 -1.54 -12.05
C THR A 223 -0.93 -0.59 -12.85
N THR A 224 -0.33 0.27 -13.66
CA THR A 224 -1.06 1.17 -14.58
C THR A 224 -1.90 0.39 -15.59
N ALA A 225 -1.33 -0.66 -16.20
CA ALA A 225 -2.02 -1.50 -17.17
C ALA A 225 -3.11 -2.34 -16.48
N ALA A 226 -2.79 -2.92 -15.32
CA ALA A 226 -3.75 -3.67 -14.51
C ALA A 226 -4.95 -2.80 -14.15
N TYR A 227 -4.70 -1.60 -13.59
CA TYR A 227 -5.77 -0.67 -13.21
C TYR A 227 -6.67 -0.29 -14.40
N LEU A 228 -6.12 -0.01 -15.58
CA LEU A 228 -6.95 0.34 -16.74
C LEU A 228 -7.90 -0.79 -17.16
N ILE A 229 -7.43 -2.04 -17.16
CA ILE A 229 -8.28 -3.20 -17.44
C ILE A 229 -9.35 -3.34 -16.36
N LEU A 230 -8.98 -3.20 -15.09
CA LEU A 230 -9.92 -3.32 -13.99
C LEU A 230 -10.95 -2.19 -13.95
N ALA A 231 -10.53 -0.96 -14.25
CA ALA A 231 -11.39 0.22 -14.33
C ALA A 231 -12.42 0.12 -15.46
N THR A 232 -12.11 -0.64 -16.52
CA THR A 232 -12.99 -0.78 -17.69
C THR A 232 -13.87 -2.02 -17.62
N VAL A 233 -13.42 -3.07 -16.93
CA VAL A 233 -14.16 -4.34 -16.78
C VAL A 233 -14.93 -4.42 -15.47
N ILE A 234 -14.29 -4.09 -14.35
CA ILE A 234 -14.74 -4.45 -13.00
C ILE A 234 -15.34 -3.25 -12.26
N ALA A 235 -14.77 -2.05 -12.38
CA ALA A 235 -15.35 -0.87 -11.74
C ALA A 235 -16.81 -0.59 -12.17
N PRO A 236 -17.19 -0.73 -13.46
CA PRO A 236 -18.59 -0.58 -13.87
C PRO A 236 -19.52 -1.65 -13.28
N ALA A 237 -19.01 -2.86 -13.00
CA ALA A 237 -19.79 -3.90 -12.34
C ALA A 237 -20.23 -3.48 -10.94
N LEU A 238 -19.30 -2.96 -10.15
CA LEU A 238 -19.61 -2.41 -8.83
C LEU A 238 -20.52 -1.18 -8.94
N GLY A 239 -20.27 -0.30 -9.91
CA GLY A 239 -21.12 0.88 -10.15
C GLY A 239 -22.59 0.53 -10.44
N ASN A 240 -22.84 -0.50 -11.27
CA ASN A 240 -24.19 -1.00 -11.55
C ASN A 240 -24.90 -1.56 -10.31
N MET A 241 -24.15 -2.00 -9.30
CA MET A 241 -24.67 -2.47 -8.02
C MET A 241 -24.91 -1.33 -7.01
N GLY A 242 -24.83 -0.07 -7.46
CA GLY A 242 -25.07 1.12 -6.63
C GLY A 242 -23.86 1.58 -5.82
N VAL A 243 -22.67 1.04 -6.11
CA VAL A 243 -21.44 1.44 -5.42
C VAL A 243 -20.97 2.80 -5.94
N PRO A 244 -20.63 3.78 -5.09
CA PRO A 244 -20.07 5.05 -5.53
C PRO A 244 -18.85 4.86 -6.43
N LEU A 245 -18.76 5.69 -7.48
CA LEU A 245 -17.73 5.54 -8.52
C LEU A 245 -16.31 5.55 -7.93
N LEU A 246 -16.00 6.51 -7.06
CA LEU A 246 -14.70 6.59 -6.40
C LEU A 246 -14.38 5.35 -5.56
N THR A 247 -15.36 4.83 -4.82
CA THR A 247 -15.20 3.59 -4.03
C THR A 247 -14.94 2.39 -4.91
N ALA A 248 -15.67 2.24 -6.03
CA ALA A 248 -15.48 1.16 -6.98
C ALA A 248 -14.06 1.19 -7.61
N HIS A 249 -13.63 2.38 -8.06
CA HIS A 249 -12.30 2.57 -8.64
C HIS A 249 -11.17 2.39 -7.61
N MET A 250 -11.34 2.86 -6.37
CA MET A 250 -10.39 2.61 -5.28
C MET A 250 -10.30 1.13 -4.95
N PHE A 251 -11.43 0.43 -4.87
CA PHE A 251 -11.47 -1.01 -4.60
C PHE A 251 -10.63 -1.78 -5.62
N VAL A 252 -10.88 -1.57 -6.91
CA VAL A 252 -10.14 -2.28 -7.96
C VAL A 252 -8.68 -1.84 -8.06
N PHE A 253 -8.37 -0.59 -7.76
CA PHE A 253 -6.99 -0.09 -7.70
C PHE A 253 -6.19 -0.77 -6.61
N PHE A 254 -6.74 -0.91 -5.40
CA PHE A 254 -6.10 -1.64 -4.30
C PHE A 254 -5.83 -3.10 -4.68
N PHE A 255 -6.81 -3.82 -5.22
CA PHE A 255 -6.60 -5.19 -5.66
C PHE A 255 -5.64 -5.30 -6.85
N GLY A 256 -5.63 -4.31 -7.75
CA GLY A 256 -4.64 -4.20 -8.80
C GLY A 256 -3.22 -4.13 -8.23
N CYS A 257 -2.99 -3.27 -7.23
CA CYS A 257 -1.69 -3.15 -6.54
C CYS A 257 -1.33 -4.46 -5.80
N ILE A 258 -2.26 -5.00 -5.02
CA ILE A 258 -2.03 -6.18 -4.17
C ILE A 258 -1.87 -7.48 -5.00
N SER A 259 -2.39 -7.53 -6.23
CA SER A 259 -2.17 -8.67 -7.13
C SER A 259 -0.68 -8.97 -7.36
N THR A 260 0.18 -7.94 -7.30
CA THR A 260 1.64 -8.07 -7.47
C THR A 260 2.37 -8.80 -6.33
N ILE A 261 1.70 -9.03 -5.19
CA ILE A 261 2.18 -9.84 -4.06
C ILE A 261 1.36 -11.11 -3.84
N THR A 262 0.43 -11.42 -4.76
CA THR A 262 -0.50 -12.56 -4.65
C THR A 262 -0.02 -13.74 -5.51
N PRO A 263 0.24 -14.92 -4.92
CA PRO A 263 0.49 -16.15 -5.68
C PRO A 263 -0.70 -16.49 -6.61
N PRO A 264 -0.48 -17.08 -7.80
CA PRO A 264 0.74 -17.77 -8.26
C PRO A 264 1.70 -16.93 -9.12
N VAL A 265 1.50 -15.62 -9.28
CA VAL A 265 2.38 -14.80 -10.14
C VAL A 265 3.15 -13.73 -9.39
N ALA A 266 2.62 -13.17 -8.29
CA ALA A 266 3.33 -12.34 -7.30
C ALA A 266 4.60 -11.60 -7.81
N LEU A 267 4.47 -10.83 -8.90
CA LEU A 267 5.62 -10.32 -9.68
C LEU A 267 6.61 -9.53 -8.82
N ALA A 268 6.11 -8.69 -7.90
CA ALA A 268 6.95 -7.91 -7.00
C ALA A 268 7.73 -8.82 -6.02
N SER A 269 7.08 -9.89 -5.56
CA SER A 269 7.72 -10.89 -4.70
C SER A 269 8.83 -11.64 -5.44
N TYR A 270 8.69 -11.85 -6.75
CA TYR A 270 9.66 -12.59 -7.55
C TYR A 270 10.94 -11.78 -7.79
N VAL A 271 10.77 -10.48 -8.06
CA VAL A 271 11.89 -9.55 -8.15
C VAL A 271 12.59 -9.43 -6.79
N ALA A 272 11.84 -9.25 -5.70
CA ALA A 272 12.40 -9.17 -4.36
C ALA A 272 13.14 -10.45 -3.94
N ALA A 273 12.64 -11.62 -4.33
CA ALA A 273 13.30 -12.91 -4.10
C ALA A 273 14.67 -12.98 -4.80
N GLY A 274 14.77 -12.46 -6.03
CA GLY A 274 16.04 -12.36 -6.76
C GLY A 274 17.05 -11.45 -6.05
N ILE A 275 16.61 -10.31 -5.51
CA ILE A 275 17.45 -9.38 -4.74
C ILE A 275 17.93 -10.03 -3.43
N ALA A 276 17.05 -10.75 -2.74
CA ALA A 276 17.38 -11.40 -1.48
C ALA A 276 18.11 -12.73 -1.62
N ASN A 277 18.16 -13.31 -2.83
CA ASN A 277 18.62 -14.67 -3.11
C ASN A 277 17.83 -15.71 -2.30
N ALA A 278 16.50 -15.68 -2.47
CA ALA A 278 15.54 -16.51 -1.76
C ALA A 278 14.64 -17.30 -2.74
N ASP A 279 14.00 -18.36 -2.26
CA ASP A 279 13.04 -19.14 -3.05
C ASP A 279 11.80 -18.30 -3.39
N ILE A 280 11.54 -18.15 -4.68
CA ILE A 280 10.48 -17.32 -5.26
C ILE A 280 9.10 -17.67 -4.67
N ASN A 281 8.78 -18.96 -4.54
CA ASN A 281 7.48 -19.41 -4.04
C ASN A 281 7.34 -19.11 -2.54
N LYS A 282 8.39 -19.37 -1.74
CA LYS A 282 8.39 -19.04 -0.31
C LYS A 282 8.22 -17.54 -0.10
N VAL A 283 8.88 -16.70 -0.89
CA VAL A 283 8.70 -15.24 -0.82
C VAL A 283 7.26 -14.87 -1.15
N GLY A 284 6.69 -15.38 -2.25
CA GLY A 284 5.31 -15.07 -2.65
C GLY A 284 4.27 -15.43 -1.58
N TRP A 285 4.34 -16.63 -1.01
CA TRP A 285 3.43 -17.04 0.07
C TRP A 285 3.65 -16.26 1.37
N THR A 286 4.90 -15.90 1.68
CA THR A 286 5.21 -15.07 2.85
C THR A 286 4.71 -13.64 2.68
N ALA A 287 4.88 -13.06 1.48
CA ALA A 287 4.37 -11.74 1.13
C ALA A 287 2.85 -11.70 1.17
N PHE A 288 2.18 -12.72 0.62
CA PHE A 288 0.73 -12.86 0.73
C PHE A 288 0.27 -12.89 2.19
N ARG A 289 0.92 -13.72 3.02
CA ARG A 289 0.63 -13.83 4.45
C ARG A 289 0.81 -12.50 5.18
N PHE A 290 1.93 -11.80 4.98
CA PHE A 290 2.18 -10.49 5.59
C PHE A 290 1.25 -9.40 5.05
N GLY A 291 0.85 -9.50 3.78
CA GLY A 291 -0.07 -8.60 3.12
C GLY A 291 -1.54 -8.85 3.45
N LEU A 292 -1.93 -9.93 4.15
CA LEU A 292 -3.34 -10.30 4.40
C LEU A 292 -4.19 -9.15 4.96
N VAL A 293 -3.63 -8.32 5.84
CA VAL A 293 -4.33 -7.16 6.40
C VAL A 293 -4.77 -6.20 5.29
N CYS A 294 -3.97 -6.07 4.23
CA CYS A 294 -4.21 -5.20 3.10
C CYS A 294 -5.30 -5.71 2.17
N PHE A 295 -5.56 -7.03 2.15
CA PHE A 295 -6.69 -7.61 1.42
C PHE A 295 -8.03 -7.29 2.10
N VAL A 296 -8.02 -7.07 3.41
CA VAL A 296 -9.22 -6.75 4.19
C VAL A 296 -9.60 -5.28 4.01
N LEU A 297 -8.64 -4.37 3.93
CA LEU A 297 -8.87 -2.92 3.85
C LEU A 297 -9.89 -2.50 2.76
N PRO A 298 -9.85 -3.00 1.51
CA PRO A 298 -10.84 -2.68 0.49
C PRO A 298 -12.28 -3.02 0.85
N PHE A 299 -12.50 -4.14 1.54
CA PHE A 299 -13.84 -4.49 2.02
C PHE A 299 -14.30 -3.53 3.11
N MET A 300 -13.38 -3.05 3.94
CA MET A 300 -13.72 -2.21 5.10
C MET A 300 -14.06 -0.79 4.67
N PHE A 301 -13.32 -0.20 3.74
CA PHE A 301 -13.66 1.13 3.23
C PHE A 301 -14.88 1.12 2.30
N PHE A 302 -15.25 -0.05 1.76
CA PHE A 302 -16.51 -0.21 1.03
C PHE A 302 -17.72 -0.01 1.94
N TYR A 303 -17.71 -0.64 3.12
CA TYR A 303 -18.80 -0.52 4.10
C TYR A 303 -18.68 0.71 5.00
N GLY A 304 -17.50 1.31 5.08
CA GLY A 304 -17.21 2.49 5.89
C GLY A 304 -16.65 3.64 5.06
N PRO A 305 -17.51 4.53 4.53
CA PRO A 305 -17.10 5.72 3.75
C PRO A 305 -16.13 6.64 4.52
N ALA A 306 -16.17 6.62 5.86
CA ALA A 306 -15.25 7.35 6.71
C ALA A 306 -13.77 6.94 6.50
N LEU A 307 -13.50 5.67 6.15
CA LEU A 307 -12.15 5.25 5.75
C LEU A 307 -11.72 5.81 4.40
N LEU A 308 -12.64 6.23 3.52
CA LEU A 308 -12.32 7.00 2.32
C LEU A 308 -12.37 8.51 2.55
N ALA A 309 -12.30 8.95 3.81
CA ALA A 309 -12.44 10.36 4.18
C ALA A 309 -13.74 11.02 3.67
N GLN A 310 -14.80 10.24 3.44
CA GLN A 310 -16.11 10.68 2.95
C GLN A 310 -17.16 10.69 4.09
N ASP A 311 -16.84 11.36 5.20
CA ASP A 311 -17.75 11.51 6.34
C ASP A 311 -17.39 12.78 7.13
N THR A 312 -18.06 13.02 8.25
CA THR A 312 -17.71 14.07 9.21
C THR A 312 -16.28 13.85 9.75
N PRO A 313 -15.53 14.93 10.03
CA PRO A 313 -14.16 14.82 10.55
C PRO A 313 -14.04 13.95 11.81
N LEU A 314 -15.09 13.94 12.65
CA LEU A 314 -15.15 13.11 13.85
C LEU A 314 -15.27 11.62 13.52
N ASN A 315 -16.09 11.26 12.53
CA ASN A 315 -16.24 9.88 12.07
C ASN A 315 -14.97 9.40 11.36
N ILE A 316 -14.32 10.26 10.58
CA ILE A 316 -13.02 9.94 9.95
C ILE A 316 -11.96 9.67 11.03
N LEU A 317 -11.87 10.54 12.04
CA LEU A 317 -10.90 10.38 13.12
C LEU A 317 -11.16 9.11 13.94
N SER A 318 -12.41 8.87 14.35
CA SER A 318 -12.80 7.66 15.09
C SER A 318 -12.57 6.39 14.28
N SER A 319 -12.90 6.39 12.99
CA SER A 319 -12.64 5.27 12.06
C SER A 319 -11.15 5.02 11.86
N GLY A 320 -10.34 6.09 11.79
CA GLY A 320 -8.88 5.98 11.73
C GLY A 320 -8.29 5.37 13.02
N VAL A 321 -8.80 5.78 14.18
CA VAL A 321 -8.38 5.23 15.49
C VAL A 321 -8.81 3.77 15.64
N SER A 322 -10.09 3.45 15.42
CA SER A 322 -10.60 2.08 15.48
C SER A 322 -9.90 1.19 14.46
N GLY A 323 -9.73 1.67 13.23
CA GLY A 323 -8.99 0.98 12.18
C GLY A 323 -7.54 0.72 12.54
N THR A 324 -6.88 1.66 13.25
CA THR A 324 -5.51 1.47 13.77
C THR A 324 -5.45 0.31 14.76
N PHE A 325 -6.35 0.27 15.75
CA PHE A 325 -6.44 -0.88 16.66
C PHE A 325 -6.81 -2.17 15.92
N GLY A 326 -7.67 -2.09 14.91
CA GLY A 326 -8.07 -3.20 14.06
C GLY A 326 -6.90 -3.82 13.30
N VAL A 327 -6.09 -3.01 12.63
CA VAL A 327 -4.90 -3.51 11.92
C VAL A 327 -3.83 -4.06 12.86
N VAL A 328 -3.67 -3.48 14.06
CA VAL A 328 -2.74 -4.01 15.09
C VAL A 328 -3.21 -5.40 15.55
N CYS A 329 -4.49 -5.56 15.86
CA CYS A 329 -5.07 -6.85 16.25
C CYS A 329 -4.93 -7.88 15.13
N PHE A 330 -5.27 -7.48 13.90
CA PHE A 330 -5.19 -8.35 12.75
C PHE A 330 -3.74 -8.76 12.46
N ALA A 331 -2.78 -7.83 12.52
CA ALA A 331 -1.37 -8.11 12.35
C ALA A 331 -0.85 -9.10 13.42
N ALA A 332 -1.26 -8.94 14.69
CA ALA A 332 -0.93 -9.90 15.74
C ALA A 332 -1.51 -11.30 15.45
N GLY A 333 -2.74 -11.37 14.95
CA GLY A 333 -3.36 -12.61 14.47
C GLY A 333 -2.64 -13.21 13.26
N VAL A 334 -2.13 -12.40 12.34
CA VAL A 334 -1.35 -12.86 11.19
C VAL A 334 -0.01 -13.43 11.67
N VAL A 335 0.80 -12.63 12.36
CA VAL A 335 2.13 -13.04 12.85
C VAL A 335 2.03 -14.21 13.83
N GLY A 336 1.03 -14.21 14.70
CA GLY A 336 0.89 -15.18 15.78
C GLY A 336 1.71 -14.82 17.01
N PHE A 337 2.00 -13.53 17.20
CA PHE A 337 2.81 -13.02 18.31
C PHE A 337 2.27 -11.66 18.75
N LEU A 338 2.26 -11.40 20.06
CA LEU A 338 1.96 -10.07 20.62
C LEU A 338 2.99 -9.69 21.68
N GLN A 339 2.92 -10.34 22.85
CA GLN A 339 3.96 -10.32 23.89
C GLN A 339 4.60 -11.71 24.04
N THR A 340 3.79 -12.74 23.84
CA THR A 340 4.17 -14.15 23.76
C THR A 340 3.70 -14.72 22.42
N ASN A 341 4.18 -15.91 22.08
CA ASN A 341 3.61 -16.67 20.98
C ASN A 341 2.14 -16.99 21.27
N LEU A 342 1.27 -16.72 20.29
CA LEU A 342 -0.16 -16.99 20.35
C LEU A 342 -0.43 -18.44 19.94
N SER A 343 -1.23 -19.16 20.72
CA SER A 343 -1.84 -20.41 20.25
C SER A 343 -2.97 -20.12 19.25
N SER A 344 -3.45 -21.16 18.56
CA SER A 344 -4.41 -21.00 17.45
C SER A 344 -5.71 -20.28 17.84
N ILE A 345 -6.19 -20.44 19.08
CA ILE A 345 -7.45 -19.83 19.54
C ILE A 345 -7.30 -18.31 19.76
N PRO A 346 -6.38 -17.81 20.64
CA PRO A 346 -6.07 -16.39 20.75
C PRO A 346 -5.76 -15.72 19.41
N ARG A 347 -5.06 -16.44 18.53
CA ARG A 347 -4.74 -15.98 17.18
C ARG A 347 -5.98 -15.73 16.33
N LEU A 348 -6.94 -16.66 16.33
CA LEU A 348 -8.22 -16.50 15.64
C LEU A 348 -9.05 -15.37 16.25
N ILE A 349 -9.05 -15.24 17.59
CA ILE A 349 -9.74 -14.14 18.28
C ILE A 349 -9.16 -12.80 17.86
N CYS A 350 -7.83 -12.65 17.77
CA CYS A 350 -7.19 -11.43 17.28
C CYS A 350 -7.57 -11.09 15.83
N LEU A 351 -7.68 -12.09 14.95
CA LEU A 351 -8.14 -11.88 13.58
C LEU A 351 -9.59 -11.38 13.54
N ILE A 352 -10.48 -12.04 14.28
CA ILE A 352 -11.90 -11.65 14.36
C ILE A 352 -12.05 -10.26 14.97
N ALA A 353 -11.37 -9.98 16.08
CA ALA A 353 -11.34 -8.67 16.73
C ALA A 353 -10.83 -7.58 15.76
N GLY A 354 -9.79 -7.88 14.99
CA GLY A 354 -9.28 -6.98 13.96
C GLY A 354 -10.31 -6.64 12.89
N VAL A 355 -11.03 -7.63 12.37
CA VAL A 355 -12.11 -7.39 11.38
C VAL A 355 -13.24 -6.57 11.99
N LEU A 356 -13.67 -6.88 13.21
CA LEU A 356 -14.76 -6.16 13.89
C LEU A 356 -14.41 -4.67 14.13
N LEU A 357 -13.17 -4.38 14.53
CA LEU A 357 -12.69 -3.01 14.70
C LEU A 357 -12.61 -2.26 13.35
N LEU A 358 -12.29 -2.96 12.26
CA LEU A 358 -12.24 -2.35 10.94
C LEU A 358 -13.63 -2.02 10.35
N THR A 359 -14.71 -2.64 10.87
CA THR A 359 -16.08 -2.36 10.41
C THR A 359 -16.69 -1.03 10.91
N GLN A 360 -16.00 -0.29 11.79
CA GLN A 360 -16.35 1.09 12.20
C GLN A 360 -17.72 1.28 12.88
N GLY A 361 -18.29 0.23 13.48
CA GLY A 361 -19.51 0.33 14.28
C GLY A 361 -19.18 0.51 15.76
N LEU A 362 -19.87 1.39 16.48
CA LEU A 362 -19.67 1.54 17.93
C LEU A 362 -19.79 0.21 18.70
N LEU A 363 -20.76 -0.62 18.31
CA LEU A 363 -20.93 -1.95 18.91
C LEU A 363 -19.81 -2.92 18.50
N THR A 364 -19.42 -2.93 17.23
CA THR A 364 -18.37 -3.82 16.72
C THR A 364 -17.01 -3.45 17.30
N ASP A 365 -16.76 -2.16 17.50
CA ASP A 365 -15.55 -1.62 18.12
C ASP A 365 -15.48 -2.02 19.58
N PHE A 366 -16.58 -1.86 20.32
CA PHE A 366 -16.66 -2.27 21.72
C PHE A 366 -16.40 -3.78 21.87
N VAL A 367 -17.05 -4.61 21.05
CA VAL A 367 -16.86 -6.06 21.06
C VAL A 367 -15.42 -6.42 20.66
N GLY A 368 -14.85 -5.75 19.65
CA GLY A 368 -13.48 -5.96 19.21
C GLY A 368 -12.45 -5.63 20.29
N LEU A 369 -12.61 -4.49 20.97
CA LEU A 369 -11.76 -4.10 22.10
C LEU A 369 -11.90 -5.06 23.29
N LEU A 370 -13.11 -5.56 23.55
CA LEU A 370 -13.35 -6.56 24.60
C LEU A 370 -12.66 -7.89 24.27
N LEU A 371 -12.72 -8.35 23.03
CA LEU A 371 -12.01 -9.55 22.58
C LEU A 371 -10.49 -9.37 22.67
N MET A 372 -9.97 -8.21 22.25
CA MET A 372 -8.54 -7.90 22.35
C MET A 372 -8.07 -7.89 23.81
N SER A 373 -8.78 -7.17 24.68
CA SER A 373 -8.45 -7.11 26.11
C SER A 373 -8.57 -8.47 26.78
N GLY A 374 -9.55 -9.30 26.40
CA GLY A 374 -9.65 -10.69 26.85
C GLY A 374 -8.44 -11.54 26.47
N VAL A 375 -7.94 -11.41 25.24
CA VAL A 375 -6.71 -12.09 24.80
C VAL A 375 -5.49 -11.61 25.60
N VAL A 376 -5.36 -10.31 25.79
CA VAL A 376 -4.24 -9.74 26.59
C VAL A 376 -4.33 -10.16 28.05
N ALA A 377 -5.51 -10.24 28.65
CA ALA A 377 -5.70 -10.67 30.03
C ALA A 377 -5.42 -12.18 30.23
N LEU A 378 -5.72 -13.00 29.22
CA LEU A 378 -5.39 -14.44 29.21
C LEU A 378 -3.88 -14.68 29.03
N MET A 379 -3.16 -13.72 28.45
CA MET A 379 -1.70 -13.75 28.45
C MET A 379 -1.19 -13.42 29.85
N ARG A 380 -0.71 -14.43 30.56
CA ARG A 380 0.11 -14.16 31.75
C ARG A 380 1.36 -13.43 31.29
N PRO A 381 1.75 -12.30 31.92
CA PRO A 381 3.04 -11.70 31.64
C PRO A 381 4.10 -12.77 31.90
N VAL A 382 4.88 -13.11 30.88
CA VAL A 382 6.10 -13.89 31.09
C VAL A 382 6.93 -13.03 32.02
N ALA A 383 7.08 -13.49 33.25
CA ALA A 383 8.02 -12.90 34.19
C ALA A 383 9.33 -12.76 33.44
N THR A 384 9.80 -11.52 33.31
CA THR A 384 11.13 -11.19 32.80
C THR A 384 12.10 -12.10 33.54
N GLN A 385 12.57 -13.16 32.89
CA GLN A 385 13.65 -13.97 33.43
C GLN A 385 14.88 -13.05 33.40
N GLN A 386 15.09 -12.35 34.53
CA GLN A 386 16.43 -11.98 34.95
C GLN A 386 17.22 -13.29 35.05
N GLN A 387 18.15 -13.50 34.13
CA GLN A 387 19.47 -14.08 34.41
C GLN A 387 20.38 -13.96 33.19
#